data_AF-A0A848U1F5-F1
#
_entry.id   AF-A0A848U1F5-F1
#
_cell.length_a   1.000
_cell.length_b   1.000
_cell.length_c   1.000
_cell.angle_alpha   90.00
_cell.angle_beta   90.00
_cell.angle_gamma   90.00
#
_symmetry.space_group_name_H-M   'P 1'
#
loop_
_entity.id
_entity.type
_entity.pdbx_description
1 polymer ?
#
loop_
_entity_poly.entity_id
_entity_poly.type
_entity_poly.pdbx_seq_one_letter_code
_entity_poly.pdbx_strand_id
1 'polypeptide(L)'
;MPKLPCNRLRCFAGLFSLLVLAGCSDGTADNAPQADAIVTQYEVSTLYAVESLVDSDYHFPAIDPETGATSIQTLERFDLIFVGYDAQTEPLEGIGLNLASFIPGTFTHMLAYIGKDSAGFAYGIEMNVTEEPNYRFDIGGLKLDGRLYIYCLGSDYGEQPCPVDDHFYGLEIYDYRWARKLQPELKASLMAHENELMATIRQDLVNDYPYQLPLRVGIDTLVTGIVQSVDDGRVNGADCTSYLLSLFEEVAGVCLDEARMSATDIRAYFLEDPLGQQAILPARFNAFTDEEGDVLMSDLLTRHGYSLLDNQPRESACEDGRMLVGMPLPDKVFNSPSVY
;
A
#
# COMPACT_ATOMS: atom_id res chain seq x y z
N MET A 1 -13.29 66.56 24.56
CA MET A 1 -13.59 67.84 23.86
C MET A 1 -12.40 68.21 22.99
N PRO A 2 -12.52 68.89 21.84
CA PRO A 2 -13.54 68.86 20.78
C PRO A 2 -12.95 68.97 19.33
N LYS A 3 -13.85 68.98 18.33
CA LYS A 3 -13.78 69.58 16.96
C LYS A 3 -13.25 68.79 15.74
N LEU A 4 -14.21 68.38 14.90
CA LEU A 4 -14.17 68.38 13.42
C LEU A 4 -13.98 69.81 12.86
N PRO A 5 -13.45 69.96 11.63
CA PRO A 5 -14.28 70.06 10.40
C PRO A 5 -13.71 69.16 9.26
N CYS A 6 -14.45 68.50 8.37
CA CYS A 6 -15.51 68.86 7.41
C CYS A 6 -15.07 69.75 6.22
N ASN A 7 -15.01 69.11 5.02
CA ASN A 7 -15.17 69.58 3.62
C ASN A 7 -14.06 69.01 2.71
N ARG A 8 -14.27 68.54 1.47
CA ARG A 8 -15.46 68.43 0.62
C ARG A 8 -15.14 67.54 -0.61
N LEU A 9 -16.09 66.67 -0.94
CA LEU A 9 -16.63 66.37 -2.29
C LEU A 9 -15.70 66.03 -3.48
N ARG A 10 -15.88 64.82 -4.03
CA ARG A 10 -16.58 64.49 -5.31
C ARG A 10 -16.53 62.95 -5.50
N CYS A 11 -17.62 62.19 -5.26
CA CYS A 11 -18.74 61.88 -6.17
C CYS A 11 -18.33 61.26 -7.51
N PHE A 12 -18.53 59.93 -7.65
CA PHE A 12 -19.05 59.14 -8.80
C PHE A 12 -18.86 57.65 -8.38
N ALA A 13 -19.82 56.88 -7.85
CA ALA A 13 -21.13 56.43 -8.34
C ALA A 13 -21.07 55.50 -9.58
N GLY A 14 -21.37 54.21 -9.37
CA GLY A 14 -21.71 53.19 -10.37
C GLY A 14 -20.67 52.06 -10.44
N LEU A 15 -20.99 50.76 -10.35
CA LEU A 15 -22.26 50.05 -10.40
C LEU A 15 -22.05 48.69 -9.69
N PHE A 16 -22.94 48.34 -8.78
CA PHE A 16 -23.12 46.99 -8.25
C PHE A 16 -24.24 46.35 -9.09
N SER A 17 -24.00 45.22 -9.74
CA SER A 17 -25.05 44.39 -10.32
C SER A 17 -24.68 42.91 -10.24
N LEU A 18 -25.18 42.27 -9.18
CA LEU A 18 -25.58 40.86 -9.20
C LEU A 18 -27.01 40.83 -9.77
N LEU A 19 -27.26 40.06 -10.82
CA LEU A 19 -28.56 39.40 -11.00
C LEU A 19 -28.50 38.28 -12.05
N VAL A 20 -28.81 37.09 -11.53
CA VAL A 20 -29.24 35.86 -12.17
C VAL A 20 -30.45 36.12 -13.07
N LEU A 21 -30.40 35.63 -14.32
CA LEU A 21 -31.53 35.24 -15.17
C LEU A 21 -30.96 34.22 -16.17
N ALA A 22 -31.19 32.91 -15.97
CA ALA A 22 -32.28 32.16 -16.60
C ALA A 22 -32.21 32.21 -18.14
N GLY A 23 -31.44 31.28 -18.72
CA GLY A 23 -31.53 30.90 -20.13
C GLY A 23 -32.01 29.46 -20.23
N CYS A 24 -33.31 29.27 -20.47
CA CYS A 24 -33.85 28.00 -20.93
C CYS A 24 -33.63 27.86 -22.44
N SER A 25 -33.03 26.73 -22.83
CA SER A 25 -33.41 25.90 -23.97
C SER A 25 -33.60 26.57 -25.34
N ASP A 26 -32.64 26.36 -26.24
CA ASP A 26 -32.98 25.88 -27.59
C ASP A 26 -32.17 24.61 -27.86
N GLY A 27 -32.91 23.53 -28.13
CA GLY A 27 -32.37 22.22 -28.41
C GLY A 27 -31.77 22.14 -29.80
N THR A 28 -30.50 21.75 -29.85
CA THR A 28 -29.95 20.89 -30.90
C THR A 28 -29.04 19.89 -30.22
N ALA A 29 -29.34 18.62 -30.45
CA ALA A 29 -28.55 17.49 -30.02
C ALA A 29 -27.12 17.62 -30.53
N ASP A 30 -26.18 17.76 -29.61
CA ASP A 30 -24.79 17.34 -29.77
C ASP A 30 -24.37 16.67 -28.45
N ASN A 31 -24.93 15.47 -28.24
CA ASN A 31 -24.24 14.43 -27.48
C ASN A 31 -23.08 13.95 -28.34
N ALA A 32 -22.04 14.77 -28.47
CA ALA A 32 -20.72 14.26 -28.77
C ALA A 32 -20.24 13.56 -27.49
N PRO A 33 -19.74 12.32 -27.54
CA PRO A 33 -18.99 11.80 -26.41
C PRO A 33 -17.89 12.83 -26.12
N GLN A 34 -17.75 13.25 -24.86
CA GLN A 34 -16.50 13.87 -24.42
C GLN A 34 -15.41 12.92 -24.93
N ALA A 35 -14.55 13.42 -25.82
CA ALA A 35 -13.41 12.66 -26.28
C ALA A 35 -12.71 12.17 -25.00
N ASP A 36 -12.68 10.85 -24.80
CA ASP A 36 -12.00 10.24 -23.67
C ASP A 36 -10.64 10.91 -23.56
N ALA A 37 -10.41 11.67 -22.49
CA ALA A 37 -9.16 12.36 -22.32
C ALA A 37 -8.07 11.30 -22.41
N ILE A 38 -7.08 11.51 -23.28
CA ILE A 38 -5.96 10.58 -23.43
C ILE A 38 -5.22 10.59 -22.11
N VAL A 39 -5.39 9.54 -21.31
CA VAL A 39 -4.67 9.34 -20.06
C VAL A 39 -3.29 8.78 -20.38
N THR A 40 -2.27 9.49 -19.94
CA THR A 40 -0.87 9.14 -20.13
C THR A 40 -0.26 8.55 -18.87
N GLN A 41 0.78 7.74 -19.03
CA GLN A 41 1.59 7.23 -17.91
C GLN A 41 2.06 8.35 -16.96
N TYR A 42 2.47 9.49 -17.52
CA TYR A 42 2.87 10.66 -16.73
C TYR A 42 1.74 11.16 -15.81
N GLU A 43 0.52 11.27 -16.32
CA GLU A 43 -0.63 11.69 -15.52
C GLU A 43 -0.95 10.69 -14.41
N VAL A 44 -0.83 9.39 -14.69
CA VAL A 44 -1.03 8.35 -13.69
C VAL A 44 0.06 8.40 -12.61
N SER A 45 1.33 8.34 -13.00
CA SER A 45 2.46 8.17 -12.06
C SER A 45 2.86 9.44 -11.34
N THR A 46 2.74 10.61 -11.99
CA THR A 46 3.24 11.89 -11.46
C THR A 46 2.12 12.79 -10.96
N LEU A 47 0.95 12.75 -11.60
CA LEU A 47 -0.22 13.55 -11.18
C LEU A 47 -1.24 12.74 -10.38
N TYR A 48 -0.94 11.47 -10.10
CA TYR A 48 -1.80 10.55 -9.36
C TYR A 48 -3.23 10.49 -9.90
N ALA A 49 -3.37 10.49 -11.23
CA ALA A 49 -4.66 10.42 -11.91
C ALA A 49 -5.23 8.99 -11.93
N VAL A 50 -5.21 8.27 -10.80
CA VAL A 50 -5.60 6.85 -10.74
C VAL A 50 -7.05 6.61 -11.15
N GLU A 51 -7.97 7.55 -10.89
CA GLU A 51 -9.38 7.44 -11.28
C GLU A 51 -9.59 7.51 -12.80
N SER A 52 -8.57 7.94 -13.54
CA SER A 52 -8.61 8.00 -15.00
C SER A 52 -8.22 6.68 -15.67
N LEU A 53 -7.71 5.71 -14.91
CA LEU A 53 -7.41 4.37 -15.41
C LEU A 53 -8.68 3.66 -15.86
N VAL A 54 -8.59 2.97 -17.00
CA VAL A 54 -9.65 2.13 -17.54
C VAL A 54 -9.68 0.80 -16.79
N ASP A 55 -10.88 0.38 -16.38
CA ASP A 55 -11.10 -0.98 -15.89
C ASP A 55 -11.04 -1.95 -17.08
N SER A 56 -9.94 -2.68 -17.16
CA SER A 56 -9.64 -3.58 -18.26
C SER A 56 -8.83 -4.75 -17.74
N ASP A 57 -9.10 -5.95 -18.22
CA ASP A 57 -8.32 -7.13 -17.85
C ASP A 57 -6.86 -6.94 -18.21
N TYR A 58 -5.95 -7.37 -17.33
CA TYR A 58 -4.51 -7.41 -17.58
C TYR A 58 -4.01 -8.86 -17.63
N HIS A 59 -3.35 -9.24 -18.72
CA HIS A 59 -2.74 -10.55 -18.89
C HIS A 59 -1.31 -10.54 -18.35
N PHE A 60 -1.20 -10.79 -17.05
CA PHE A 60 0.02 -10.71 -16.27
C PHE A 60 0.90 -11.97 -16.40
N PRO A 61 2.17 -11.85 -16.80
CA PRO A 61 3.11 -12.97 -16.78
C PRO A 61 3.64 -13.22 -15.36
N ALA A 62 3.18 -14.30 -14.71
CA ALA A 62 3.57 -14.67 -13.35
C ALA A 62 4.51 -15.88 -13.33
N ILE A 63 5.47 -15.94 -12.39
CA ILE A 63 6.47 -17.00 -12.28
C ILE A 63 6.21 -17.88 -11.06
N ASP A 64 5.68 -19.09 -11.29
CA ASP A 64 5.35 -20.05 -10.24
C ASP A 64 6.46 -20.19 -9.18
N PRO A 65 6.18 -19.91 -7.89
CA PRO A 65 7.21 -19.88 -6.86
C PRO A 65 7.80 -21.26 -6.56
N GLU A 66 7.09 -22.35 -6.86
CA GLU A 66 7.56 -23.72 -6.61
C GLU A 66 8.37 -24.27 -7.78
N THR A 67 7.98 -23.92 -9.01
CA THR A 67 8.52 -24.53 -10.24
C THR A 67 9.37 -23.59 -11.09
N GLY A 68 9.29 -22.28 -10.85
CA GLY A 68 9.91 -21.23 -11.68
C GLY A 68 9.28 -21.09 -13.07
N ALA A 69 8.16 -21.75 -13.33
CA ALA A 69 7.51 -21.72 -14.64
C ALA A 69 6.69 -20.43 -14.82
N THR A 70 6.84 -19.77 -15.96
CA THR A 70 6.00 -18.62 -16.31
C THR A 70 4.63 -19.08 -16.81
N SER A 71 3.57 -18.47 -16.28
CA SER A 71 2.19 -18.64 -16.71
C SER A 71 1.51 -17.28 -16.89
N ILE A 72 0.46 -17.22 -17.72
CA ILE A 72 -0.32 -15.99 -17.89
C ILE A 72 -1.53 -16.04 -16.97
N GLN A 73 -1.62 -15.07 -16.08
CA GLN A 73 -2.77 -14.86 -15.21
C GLN A 73 -3.55 -13.64 -15.70
N THR A 74 -4.86 -13.78 -15.88
CA THR A 74 -5.70 -12.63 -16.21
C THR A 74 -6.12 -11.98 -14.92
N LEU A 75 -5.89 -10.69 -14.76
CA LEU A 75 -6.19 -9.89 -13.58
C LEU A 75 -7.25 -8.87 -13.91
N GLU A 76 -8.21 -8.72 -13.02
CA GLU A 76 -9.24 -7.69 -13.01
C GLU A 76 -8.92 -6.68 -11.91
N ARG A 77 -9.40 -5.44 -12.01
CA ARG A 77 -9.11 -4.38 -11.02
C ARG A 77 -9.34 -4.80 -9.57
N PHE A 78 -8.36 -4.55 -8.70
CA PHE A 78 -8.20 -4.99 -7.31
C PHE A 78 -7.77 -6.45 -7.09
N ASP A 79 -7.52 -7.22 -8.15
CA ASP A 79 -6.83 -8.51 -7.99
C ASP A 79 -5.41 -8.30 -7.46
N LEU A 80 -4.92 -9.30 -6.74
CA LEU A 80 -3.71 -9.19 -5.93
C LEU A 80 -2.54 -9.87 -6.62
N ILE A 81 -1.41 -9.17 -6.64
CA ILE A 81 -0.14 -9.67 -7.13
C ILE A 81 0.77 -9.86 -5.92
N PHE A 82 1.33 -11.04 -5.78
CA PHE A 82 2.17 -11.44 -4.66
C PHE A 82 3.61 -11.51 -5.14
N VAL A 83 4.47 -10.73 -4.49
CA VAL A 83 5.89 -10.65 -4.81
C VAL A 83 6.72 -10.92 -3.57
N GLY A 84 7.95 -11.37 -3.78
CA GLY A 84 8.83 -11.70 -2.68
C GLY A 84 10.25 -11.91 -3.14
N TYR A 85 11.19 -11.55 -2.27
CA TYR A 85 12.57 -12.00 -2.37
C TYR A 85 12.67 -13.40 -1.78
N ASP A 86 13.45 -14.28 -2.40
CA ASP A 86 13.88 -15.47 -1.70
C ASP A 86 14.88 -14.97 -0.63
N ALA A 87 14.68 -15.36 0.62
CA ALA A 87 15.57 -14.99 1.72
C ALA A 87 17.04 -15.41 1.43
N GLN A 88 17.25 -16.33 0.48
CA GLN A 88 18.56 -16.74 -0.02
C GLN A 88 19.09 -15.92 -1.21
N THR A 89 18.28 -15.06 -1.82
CA THR A 89 18.76 -14.13 -2.86
C THR A 89 19.50 -12.99 -2.16
N GLU A 90 20.78 -12.79 -2.52
CA GLU A 90 21.49 -11.60 -2.06
C GLU A 90 20.66 -10.36 -2.45
N PRO A 91 20.42 -9.43 -1.51
CA PRO A 91 19.72 -8.20 -1.85
C PRO A 91 20.47 -7.54 -3.01
N LEU A 92 19.73 -7.14 -4.05
CA LEU A 92 20.29 -6.40 -5.18
C LEU A 92 21.19 -5.27 -4.64
N GLU A 93 22.46 -5.27 -5.07
CA GLU A 93 23.42 -4.23 -4.70
C GLU A 93 22.80 -2.86 -4.99
N GLY A 94 22.63 -2.04 -3.96
CA GLY A 94 22.02 -0.71 -4.07
C GLY A 94 20.77 -0.51 -3.22
N ILE A 95 19.97 -1.55 -2.97
CA ILE A 95 18.67 -1.37 -2.26
C ILE A 95 18.84 -1.55 -0.75
N GLY A 96 19.83 -2.33 -0.29
CA GLY A 96 20.30 -2.41 1.10
C GLY A 96 19.28 -2.80 2.19
N LEU A 97 17.97 -2.75 1.94
CA LEU A 97 16.89 -3.05 2.88
C LEU A 97 16.23 -4.35 2.46
N ASN A 98 16.76 -5.47 2.92
CA ASN A 98 15.96 -6.69 2.97
C ASN A 98 15.06 -6.63 4.21
N LEU A 99 14.10 -5.70 4.25
CA LEU A 99 13.03 -5.71 5.27
C LEU A 99 12.05 -6.87 5.06
N ALA A 100 12.15 -7.53 3.91
CA ALA A 100 11.47 -8.77 3.60
C ALA A 100 11.75 -9.85 4.66
N SER A 101 12.89 -9.82 5.35
CA SER A 101 13.20 -10.72 6.47
C SER A 101 12.25 -10.59 7.68
N PHE A 102 11.53 -9.47 7.81
CA PHE A 102 10.58 -9.23 8.90
C PHE A 102 9.17 -9.75 8.63
N ILE A 103 8.88 -10.12 7.38
CA ILE A 103 7.55 -10.53 6.95
C ILE A 103 7.59 -12.05 6.79
N PRO A 104 7.03 -12.82 7.72
CA PRO A 104 6.95 -14.27 7.61
C PRO A 104 6.30 -14.72 6.30
N GLY A 105 6.97 -15.62 5.59
CA GLY A 105 6.38 -16.33 4.45
C GLY A 105 7.23 -16.39 3.19
N THR A 106 6.62 -16.89 2.13
CA THR A 106 7.15 -16.99 0.76
C THR A 106 7.05 -15.67 0.01
N PHE A 107 5.95 -14.94 0.25
CA PHE A 107 5.71 -13.61 -0.29
C PHE A 107 5.93 -12.59 0.83
N THR A 108 6.61 -11.51 0.50
CA THR A 108 6.92 -10.43 1.46
C THR A 108 6.25 -9.13 1.09
N HIS A 109 5.70 -9.03 -0.11
CA HIS A 109 5.02 -7.84 -0.63
C HIS A 109 3.78 -8.24 -1.41
N MET A 110 2.85 -7.30 -1.52
CA MET A 110 1.58 -7.48 -2.23
C MET A 110 1.18 -6.17 -2.90
N LEU A 111 0.79 -6.27 -4.17
CA LEU A 111 0.25 -5.16 -4.96
C LEU A 111 -1.21 -5.44 -5.29
N ALA A 112 -1.99 -4.38 -5.46
CA ALA A 112 -3.31 -4.46 -6.09
C ALA A 112 -3.26 -3.87 -7.50
N TYR A 113 -3.75 -4.62 -8.49
CA TYR A 113 -3.92 -4.11 -9.86
C TYR A 113 -5.03 -3.04 -9.87
N ILE A 114 -4.83 -1.89 -10.53
CA ILE A 114 -5.79 -0.77 -10.51
C ILE A 114 -6.29 -0.33 -11.89
N GLY A 115 -5.80 -0.92 -12.98
CA GLY A 115 -6.31 -0.68 -14.33
C GLY A 115 -5.23 -0.32 -15.35
N LYS A 116 -5.67 0.10 -16.54
CA LYS A 116 -4.79 0.49 -17.65
C LYS A 116 -4.93 1.96 -18.06
N ASP A 117 -3.85 2.53 -18.59
CA ASP A 117 -3.92 3.82 -19.28
C ASP A 117 -4.42 3.67 -20.74
N SER A 118 -4.51 4.80 -21.44
CA SER A 118 -4.98 4.82 -22.84
C SER A 118 -4.01 4.15 -23.83
N ALA A 119 -2.76 3.92 -23.44
CA ALA A 119 -1.77 3.21 -24.24
C ALA A 119 -1.74 1.69 -23.95
N GLY A 120 -2.50 1.23 -22.95
CA GLY A 120 -2.61 -0.17 -22.58
C GLY A 120 -1.58 -0.65 -21.55
N PHE A 121 -0.86 0.27 -20.90
CA PHE A 121 0.01 -0.08 -19.78
C PHE A 121 -0.84 -0.33 -18.53
N ALA A 122 -0.59 -1.45 -17.85
CA ALA A 122 -1.23 -1.81 -16.59
C ALA A 122 -0.52 -1.15 -15.42
N TYR A 123 -1.28 -0.82 -14.37
CA TYR A 123 -0.78 -0.21 -13.16
C TYR A 123 -1.22 -0.96 -11.91
N GLY A 124 -0.34 -1.04 -10.92
CA GLY A 124 -0.64 -1.54 -9.58
C GLY A 124 -0.21 -0.54 -8.51
N ILE A 125 -0.65 -0.77 -7.27
CA ILE A 125 -0.23 0.03 -6.11
C ILE A 125 0.29 -0.86 -5.00
N GLU A 126 1.26 -0.35 -4.26
CA GLU A 126 1.71 -0.91 -2.97
C GLU A 126 2.38 0.15 -2.11
N MET A 127 2.46 -0.13 -0.81
CA MET A 127 3.33 0.61 0.10
C MET A 127 4.74 0.06 0.02
N ASN A 128 5.72 0.95 -0.07
CA ASN A 128 7.11 0.56 -0.12
C ASN A 128 8.02 1.59 0.55
N VAL A 129 9.24 1.17 0.88
CA VAL A 129 10.29 2.07 1.39
C VAL A 129 10.93 2.84 0.24
N THR A 130 11.39 4.07 0.50
CA THR A 130 12.22 4.79 -0.48
C THR A 130 13.59 4.10 -0.63
N GLU A 131 14.31 4.37 -1.73
CA GLU A 131 15.59 3.73 -2.12
C GLU A 131 16.70 4.05 -1.12
N GLU A 132 16.74 5.31 -0.68
CA GLU A 132 17.59 5.78 0.41
C GLU A 132 16.70 6.24 1.57
N PRO A 133 16.08 5.32 2.33
CA PRO A 133 15.16 5.74 3.36
C PRO A 133 15.93 6.36 4.52
N ASN A 134 15.54 7.56 4.92
CA ASN A 134 15.93 8.02 6.24
C ASN A 134 15.22 7.15 7.26
N TYR A 135 15.92 6.89 8.36
CA TYR A 135 15.33 6.22 9.50
C TYR A 135 15.37 7.15 10.71
N ARG A 136 14.32 7.08 11.52
CA ARG A 136 14.27 7.75 12.81
C ARG A 136 13.77 6.79 13.86
N PHE A 137 14.51 6.69 14.96
CA PHE A 137 14.07 6.02 16.17
C PHE A 137 13.54 7.05 17.16
N ASP A 138 12.25 7.00 17.47
CA ASP A 138 11.62 7.86 18.46
C ASP A 138 10.69 7.08 19.41
N ILE A 139 9.98 7.77 20.31
CA ILE A 139 9.02 7.17 21.23
C ILE A 139 7.88 6.41 20.50
N GLY A 140 7.57 6.79 19.26
CA GLY A 140 6.59 6.11 18.42
C GLY A 140 7.11 4.80 17.83
N GLY A 141 8.43 4.65 17.70
CA GLY A 141 9.09 3.47 17.15
C GLY A 141 10.15 3.81 16.10
N LEU A 142 10.75 2.77 15.53
CA LEU A 142 11.52 2.83 14.29
C LEU A 142 10.58 3.23 13.15
N LYS A 143 10.88 4.35 12.52
CA LYS A 143 10.20 4.85 11.33
C LYS A 143 11.19 4.85 10.18
N LEU A 144 10.71 4.44 9.02
CA LEU A 144 11.45 4.46 7.76
C LEU A 144 10.68 5.33 6.79
N ASP A 145 11.42 6.14 6.03
CA ASP A 145 10.82 6.88 4.93
C ASP A 145 10.30 5.89 3.88
N GLY A 146 9.03 6.00 3.57
CA GLY A 146 8.33 5.14 2.63
C GLY A 146 6.90 5.64 2.46
N ARG A 147 6.28 5.26 1.35
CA ARG A 147 4.97 5.76 0.96
C ARG A 147 4.23 4.79 0.05
N LEU A 148 2.99 5.14 -0.26
CA LEU A 148 2.23 4.51 -1.32
C LEU A 148 2.82 4.90 -2.68
N TYR A 149 3.00 3.92 -3.55
CA TYR A 149 3.52 4.11 -4.90
C TYR A 149 2.56 3.51 -5.93
N ILE A 150 2.56 4.10 -7.13
CA ILE A 150 1.96 3.49 -8.31
C ILE A 150 3.08 2.90 -9.16
N TYR A 151 2.91 1.64 -9.52
CA TYR A 151 3.82 0.88 -10.36
C TYR A 151 3.19 0.69 -11.73
N CYS A 152 3.93 1.00 -12.78
CA CYS A 152 3.59 0.49 -14.10
C CYS A 152 4.06 -0.96 -14.18
N LEU A 153 3.15 -1.86 -14.57
CA LEU A 153 3.37 -3.32 -14.67
C LEU A 153 3.77 -3.77 -16.10
N GLY A 154 3.69 -2.86 -17.07
CA GLY A 154 3.92 -3.13 -18.48
C GLY A 154 2.62 -3.36 -19.24
N SER A 155 2.73 -3.73 -20.51
CA SER A 155 1.56 -4.13 -21.29
C SER A 155 1.24 -5.62 -21.10
N ASP A 156 0.10 -6.05 -21.65
CA ASP A 156 -0.30 -7.46 -21.67
C ASP A 156 0.82 -8.38 -22.15
N TYR A 157 0.90 -9.57 -21.54
CA TYR A 157 1.86 -10.63 -21.85
C TYR A 157 3.34 -10.22 -21.73
N GLY A 158 3.63 -9.03 -21.18
CA GLY A 158 4.97 -8.46 -21.13
C GLY A 158 5.49 -7.97 -22.50
N GLU A 159 4.61 -7.64 -23.45
CA GLU A 159 5.02 -7.20 -24.80
C GLU A 159 5.82 -5.90 -24.80
N GLN A 160 5.47 -4.96 -23.93
CA GLN A 160 6.13 -3.66 -23.77
C GLN A 160 6.46 -3.43 -22.29
N PRO A 161 7.74 -3.18 -21.95
CA PRO A 161 8.11 -2.76 -20.61
C PRO A 161 7.66 -1.32 -20.38
N CYS A 162 7.55 -0.94 -19.11
CA CYS A 162 7.26 0.44 -18.74
C CYS A 162 8.40 1.38 -19.17
N PRO A 163 8.08 2.56 -19.72
CA PRO A 163 9.07 3.60 -19.94
C PRO A 163 9.80 3.96 -18.64
N VAL A 164 11.14 3.97 -18.71
CA VAL A 164 12.02 4.29 -17.58
C VAL A 164 12.05 5.81 -17.40
N ASP A 165 11.25 6.32 -16.48
CA ASP A 165 11.37 7.68 -15.96
C ASP A 165 11.84 7.64 -14.48
N ASP A 166 12.41 8.74 -13.98
CA ASP A 166 13.11 8.89 -12.68
C ASP A 166 12.26 8.61 -11.42
N HIS A 167 11.05 8.06 -11.56
CA HIS A 167 10.13 7.72 -10.47
C HIS A 167 9.73 6.25 -10.42
N PHE A 168 10.36 5.39 -11.23
CA PHE A 168 10.05 3.97 -11.27
C PHE A 168 10.95 3.16 -10.33
N TYR A 169 10.38 2.69 -9.22
CA TYR A 169 10.72 1.36 -8.72
C TYR A 169 10.20 0.37 -9.75
N GLY A 170 11.03 0.04 -10.74
CA GLY A 170 10.69 -0.96 -11.72
C GLY A 170 10.48 -2.30 -11.05
N LEU A 171 9.50 -3.05 -11.53
CA LEU A 171 9.23 -4.41 -11.06
C LEU A 171 10.33 -5.41 -11.46
N GLU A 172 11.35 -4.95 -12.18
CA GLU A 172 12.62 -5.65 -12.36
C GLU A 172 13.35 -5.90 -11.03
N ILE A 173 12.96 -5.19 -9.97
CA ILE A 173 13.46 -5.33 -8.61
C ILE A 173 12.73 -6.45 -7.85
N TYR A 174 11.49 -6.77 -8.23
CA TYR A 174 10.64 -7.76 -7.55
C TYR A 174 10.44 -8.97 -8.46
N ASP A 175 10.94 -10.15 -8.07
CA ASP A 175 10.59 -11.38 -8.77
C ASP A 175 9.06 -11.56 -8.72
N TYR A 176 8.40 -11.43 -9.87
CA TYR A 176 6.96 -11.61 -9.99
C TYR A 176 6.59 -13.06 -9.72
N ARG A 177 6.32 -13.39 -8.46
CA ARG A 177 6.06 -14.77 -8.07
C ARG A 177 4.66 -15.20 -8.48
N TRP A 178 3.60 -14.52 -8.08
CA TRP A 178 2.26 -15.01 -8.43
C TRP A 178 1.22 -13.91 -8.42
N ALA A 179 0.05 -14.19 -8.96
CA ALA A 179 -1.13 -13.37 -8.76
C ALA A 179 -2.32 -14.26 -8.39
N ARG A 180 -3.33 -13.68 -7.76
CA ARG A 180 -4.58 -14.36 -7.48
C ARG A 180 -5.76 -13.43 -7.72
N LYS A 181 -6.81 -14.02 -8.29
CA LYS A 181 -8.11 -13.36 -8.35
C LYS A 181 -8.75 -13.36 -6.97
N LEU A 182 -9.54 -12.35 -6.71
CA LEU A 182 -10.45 -12.34 -5.56
C LEU A 182 -11.67 -13.21 -5.89
N GLN A 183 -12.25 -13.85 -4.88
CA GLN A 183 -13.51 -14.57 -5.07
C GLN A 183 -14.58 -13.64 -5.64
N PRO A 184 -15.51 -14.15 -6.47
CA PRO A 184 -16.54 -13.32 -7.09
C PRO A 184 -17.35 -12.45 -6.12
N GLU A 185 -17.69 -12.96 -4.93
CA GLU A 185 -18.44 -12.20 -3.93
C GLU A 185 -17.62 -11.05 -3.34
N LEU A 186 -16.34 -11.30 -3.02
CA LEU A 186 -15.44 -10.28 -2.51
C LEU A 186 -15.19 -9.21 -3.58
N LYS A 187 -14.91 -9.66 -4.80
CA LYS A 187 -14.73 -8.81 -5.97
C LYS A 187 -15.94 -7.92 -6.19
N ALA A 188 -17.15 -8.47 -6.17
CA ALA A 188 -18.38 -7.71 -6.32
C ALA A 188 -18.53 -6.65 -5.21
N SER A 189 -18.14 -6.95 -3.97
CA SER A 189 -18.15 -5.99 -2.86
C SER A 189 -17.18 -4.83 -3.07
N LEU A 190 -15.97 -5.12 -3.55
CA LEU A 190 -14.98 -4.08 -3.88
C LEU A 190 -15.45 -3.22 -5.05
N MET A 191 -15.93 -3.84 -6.13
CA MET A 191 -16.41 -3.11 -7.31
C MET A 191 -17.64 -2.25 -7.02
N ALA A 192 -18.47 -2.63 -6.04
CA ALA A 192 -19.57 -1.78 -5.57
C ALA A 192 -19.09 -0.45 -4.94
N HIS A 193 -17.85 -0.41 -4.44
CA HIS A 193 -17.22 0.74 -3.78
C HIS A 193 -16.00 1.27 -4.57
N GLU A 194 -15.91 0.94 -5.86
CA GLU A 194 -14.75 1.23 -6.70
C GLU A 194 -14.37 2.72 -6.68
N ASN A 195 -15.34 3.62 -6.83
CA ASN A 195 -15.08 5.06 -6.84
C ASN A 195 -14.50 5.55 -5.51
N GLU A 196 -14.98 5.02 -4.39
CA GLU A 196 -14.47 5.38 -3.06
C GLU A 196 -13.07 4.81 -2.81
N LEU A 197 -12.82 3.58 -3.27
CA LEU A 197 -11.50 2.95 -3.22
C LEU A 197 -10.48 3.77 -4.02
N MET A 198 -10.78 4.09 -5.28
CA MET A 198 -9.87 4.84 -6.16
C MET A 198 -9.63 6.26 -5.66
N ALA A 199 -10.67 6.94 -5.14
CA ALA A 199 -10.52 8.26 -4.54
C ALA A 199 -9.66 8.24 -3.26
N THR A 200 -9.79 7.19 -2.45
CA THR A 200 -8.97 6.99 -1.24
C THR A 200 -7.51 6.74 -1.62
N ILE A 201 -7.26 5.86 -2.59
CA ILE A 201 -5.91 5.60 -3.13
C ILE A 201 -5.26 6.89 -3.63
N ARG A 202 -5.98 7.69 -4.44
CA ARG A 202 -5.49 9.00 -4.90
C ARG A 202 -5.12 9.89 -3.73
N GLN A 203 -5.99 9.99 -2.73
CA GLN A 203 -5.78 10.88 -1.60
C GLN A 203 -4.56 10.45 -0.77
N ASP A 204 -4.37 9.15 -0.57
CA ASP A 204 -3.23 8.56 0.12
C ASP A 204 -1.92 8.79 -0.66
N LEU A 205 -1.94 8.68 -1.99
CA LEU A 205 -0.81 9.05 -2.86
C LEU A 205 -0.46 10.54 -2.76
N VAL A 206 -1.45 11.43 -2.87
CA VAL A 206 -1.25 12.89 -2.80
C VAL A 206 -0.72 13.33 -1.43
N ASN A 207 -1.10 12.63 -0.37
CA ASN A 207 -0.70 12.94 1.00
C ASN A 207 0.62 12.29 1.42
N ASP A 208 1.31 11.56 0.54
CA ASP A 208 2.48 10.75 0.88
C ASP A 208 2.19 9.86 2.10
N TYR A 209 1.12 9.06 2.02
CA TYR A 209 0.71 8.15 3.10
C TYR A 209 1.91 7.34 3.62
N PRO A 210 2.25 7.39 4.91
CA PRO A 210 3.55 6.91 5.38
C PRO A 210 3.64 5.39 5.48
N TYR A 211 4.83 4.84 5.22
CA TYR A 211 5.15 3.44 5.50
C TYR A 211 5.39 3.20 7.00
N GLN A 212 4.90 2.08 7.50
CA GLN A 212 5.18 1.62 8.86
C GLN A 212 5.60 0.15 8.85
N LEU A 213 6.61 -0.19 9.65
CA LEU A 213 6.99 -1.59 9.84
C LEU A 213 5.88 -2.38 10.55
N PRO A 214 5.69 -3.66 10.22
CA PRO A 214 4.63 -4.49 10.79
C PRO A 214 4.88 -4.86 12.27
N LEU A 215 6.05 -4.51 12.81
CA LEU A 215 6.41 -4.64 14.22
C LEU A 215 6.79 -3.28 14.81
N ARG A 216 6.16 -2.89 15.90
CA ARG A 216 6.48 -1.66 16.62
C ARG A 216 7.68 -1.88 17.53
N VAL A 217 8.79 -1.25 17.17
CA VAL A 217 10.04 -1.27 17.93
C VAL A 217 10.38 0.16 18.37
N GLY A 218 10.15 0.52 19.64
CA GLY A 218 10.44 1.86 20.17
C GLY A 218 11.14 1.85 21.52
N ILE A 219 11.34 3.03 22.12
CA ILE A 219 11.98 3.13 23.46
C ILE A 219 11.24 2.26 24.49
N ASP A 220 9.91 2.26 24.47
CA ASP A 220 9.09 1.43 25.37
C ASP A 220 9.35 -0.07 25.16
N THR A 221 9.56 -0.51 23.92
CA THR A 221 9.93 -1.88 23.59
C THR A 221 11.25 -2.26 24.25
N LEU A 222 12.25 -1.38 24.22
CA LEU A 222 13.57 -1.61 24.84
C LEU A 222 13.48 -1.70 26.36
N VAL A 223 12.56 -0.94 26.98
CA VAL A 223 12.35 -0.95 28.43
C VAL A 223 11.52 -2.15 28.90
N THR A 224 10.49 -2.52 28.14
CA THR A 224 9.52 -3.55 28.52
C THR A 224 9.86 -4.94 28.02
N GLY A 225 10.71 -5.04 26.99
CA GLY A 225 10.96 -6.29 26.27
C GLY A 225 9.78 -6.76 25.42
N ILE A 226 8.79 -5.90 25.14
CA ILE A 226 7.58 -6.27 24.40
C ILE A 226 7.58 -5.59 23.02
N VAL A 227 7.61 -6.41 21.97
CA VAL A 227 7.41 -5.98 20.58
C VAL A 227 5.93 -6.19 20.24
N GLN A 228 5.24 -5.13 19.83
CA GLN A 228 3.83 -5.21 19.43
C GLN A 228 3.73 -5.40 17.92
N SER A 229 2.85 -6.29 17.45
CA SER A 229 2.47 -6.30 16.04
C SER A 229 1.69 -5.03 15.68
N VAL A 230 1.73 -4.66 14.40
CA VAL A 230 0.89 -3.63 13.80
C VAL A 230 -0.11 -4.36 12.91
N ASP A 231 -1.40 -4.07 13.07
CA ASP A 231 -2.48 -4.84 12.41
C ASP A 231 -3.12 -4.10 11.25
N ASP A 232 -3.36 -2.78 11.34
CA ASP A 232 -4.10 -2.05 10.29
C ASP A 232 -3.28 -1.01 9.55
N GLY A 233 -2.16 -0.57 10.13
CA GLY A 233 -1.34 0.48 9.57
C GLY A 233 -2.09 1.77 9.22
N ARG A 234 -3.26 2.06 9.81
CA ARG A 234 -4.03 3.27 9.49
C ARG A 234 -3.62 4.45 10.37
N VAL A 235 -3.29 4.17 11.62
CA VAL A 235 -2.82 5.18 12.57
C VAL A 235 -1.28 5.25 12.51
N ASN A 236 -0.78 6.26 11.77
CA ASN A 236 0.65 6.56 11.54
C ASN A 236 1.35 5.82 10.38
N GLY A 237 0.61 5.12 9.53
CA GLY A 237 1.18 4.46 8.33
C GLY A 237 1.10 2.95 8.36
N ALA A 238 1.30 2.31 7.22
CA ALA A 238 1.09 0.87 7.01
C ALA A 238 2.26 0.21 6.28
N ASP A 239 2.43 -1.10 6.49
CA ASP A 239 3.14 -1.93 5.52
C ASP A 239 2.24 -2.23 4.30
N CYS A 240 2.81 -2.86 3.26
CA CYS A 240 2.11 -3.17 2.01
C CYS A 240 0.81 -3.96 2.20
N THR A 241 0.82 -4.97 3.08
CA THR A 241 -0.31 -5.89 3.24
C THR A 241 -1.37 -5.22 4.11
N SER A 242 -0.95 -4.62 5.22
CA SER A 242 -1.85 -3.90 6.12
C SER A 242 -2.58 -2.75 5.42
N TYR A 243 -1.91 -2.03 4.51
CA TYR A 243 -2.54 -0.96 3.73
C TYR A 243 -3.68 -1.48 2.85
N LEU A 244 -3.44 -2.53 2.07
CA LEU A 244 -4.43 -3.07 1.14
C LEU A 244 -5.62 -3.68 1.88
N LEU A 245 -5.37 -4.44 2.95
CA LEU A 245 -6.44 -5.03 3.75
C LEU A 245 -7.27 -3.94 4.44
N SER A 246 -6.62 -2.98 5.08
CA SER A 246 -7.35 -1.88 5.74
C SER A 246 -8.16 -1.05 4.74
N LEU A 247 -7.63 -0.82 3.53
CA LEU A 247 -8.36 -0.13 2.46
C LEU A 247 -9.65 -0.86 2.12
N PHE A 248 -9.55 -2.17 1.86
CA PHE A 248 -10.71 -2.98 1.49
C PHE A 248 -11.71 -3.09 2.65
N GLU A 249 -11.23 -3.32 3.86
CA GLU A 249 -12.07 -3.49 5.05
C GLU A 249 -12.79 -2.20 5.44
N GLU A 250 -12.12 -1.04 5.38
CA GLU A 250 -12.72 0.24 5.77
C GLU A 250 -13.64 0.84 4.71
N VAL A 251 -13.26 0.74 3.44
CA VAL A 251 -13.98 1.41 2.36
C VAL A 251 -15.05 0.50 1.78
N ALA A 252 -14.78 -0.79 1.62
CA ALA A 252 -15.69 -1.74 0.98
C ALA A 252 -16.36 -2.72 1.95
N GLY A 253 -16.11 -2.60 3.25
CA GLY A 253 -16.76 -3.40 4.30
C GLY A 253 -16.46 -4.89 4.24
N VAL A 254 -15.39 -5.31 3.55
CA VAL A 254 -15.04 -6.72 3.43
C VAL A 254 -14.33 -7.21 4.68
N CYS A 255 -14.35 -8.53 4.93
CA CYS A 255 -13.72 -9.11 6.11
C CYS A 255 -12.67 -10.15 5.70
N LEU A 256 -11.40 -9.88 5.99
CA LEU A 256 -10.26 -10.75 5.64
C LEU A 256 -9.56 -11.25 6.91
N ASP A 257 -10.31 -11.87 7.83
CA ASP A 257 -9.79 -12.36 9.11
C ASP A 257 -8.74 -13.47 8.94
N GLU A 258 -8.93 -14.35 7.97
CA GLU A 258 -7.98 -15.44 7.68
C GLU A 258 -6.65 -14.96 7.08
N ALA A 259 -6.54 -13.68 6.72
CA ALA A 259 -5.33 -13.07 6.19
C ALA A 259 -4.29 -12.71 7.26
N ARG A 260 -4.58 -12.98 8.54
CA ARG A 260 -3.77 -12.54 9.68
C ARG A 260 -3.07 -13.69 10.39
N MET A 261 -1.92 -13.38 11.00
CA MET A 261 -1.15 -14.29 11.83
C MET A 261 -1.01 -13.73 13.25
N SER A 262 -1.25 -14.56 14.26
CA SER A 262 -1.11 -14.15 15.66
C SER A 262 0.35 -13.96 16.06
N ALA A 263 0.61 -13.17 17.10
CA ALA A 263 1.95 -13.01 17.67
C ALA A 263 2.55 -14.33 18.15
N THR A 264 1.71 -15.29 18.57
CA THR A 264 2.15 -16.64 18.93
C THR A 264 2.68 -17.40 17.72
N ASP A 265 1.97 -17.31 16.60
CA ASP A 265 2.37 -17.97 15.35
C ASP A 265 3.61 -17.30 14.72
N ILE A 266 3.70 -15.97 14.75
CA ILE A 266 4.89 -15.22 14.31
C ILE A 266 6.10 -15.62 15.18
N ARG A 267 5.90 -15.74 16.50
CA ARG A 267 6.95 -16.20 17.40
C ARG A 267 7.38 -17.63 17.05
N ALA A 268 6.44 -18.53 16.78
CA ALA A 268 6.75 -19.89 16.37
C ALA A 268 7.54 -19.90 15.04
N TYR A 269 7.16 -19.07 14.07
CA TYR A 269 7.90 -18.92 12.81
C TYR A 269 9.38 -18.57 13.06
N PHE A 270 9.68 -17.51 13.80
CA PHE A 270 11.07 -17.11 14.05
C PHE A 270 11.88 -18.12 14.88
N LEU A 271 11.22 -19.00 15.65
CA LEU A 271 11.89 -19.94 16.56
C LEU A 271 11.98 -21.36 16.01
N GLU A 272 11.05 -21.77 15.17
CA GLU A 272 10.84 -23.18 14.78
C GLU A 272 10.94 -23.38 13.26
N ASP A 273 10.63 -22.35 12.45
CA ASP A 273 10.71 -22.44 10.99
C ASP A 273 12.16 -22.21 10.50
N PRO A 274 12.72 -23.09 9.65
CA PRO A 274 14.07 -22.92 9.13
C PRO A 274 14.31 -21.60 8.39
N LEU A 275 13.31 -21.06 7.68
CA LEU A 275 13.40 -19.74 7.03
C LEU A 275 13.30 -18.63 8.08
N GLY A 276 12.36 -18.74 9.01
CA GLY A 276 12.18 -17.75 10.06
C GLY A 276 13.41 -17.61 10.97
N GLN A 277 14.13 -18.69 11.24
CA GLN A 277 15.37 -18.66 12.02
C GLN A 277 16.51 -17.87 11.35
N GLN A 278 16.41 -17.62 10.04
CA GLN A 278 17.38 -16.84 9.26
C GLN A 278 16.99 -15.35 9.14
N ALA A 279 15.86 -14.94 9.72
CA ALA A 279 15.42 -13.55 9.70
C ALA A 279 16.39 -12.64 10.46
N ILE A 280 16.97 -11.67 9.74
CA ILE A 280 17.96 -10.71 10.25
C ILE A 280 17.33 -9.31 10.33
N LEU A 281 17.56 -8.65 11.47
CA LEU A 281 17.47 -7.20 11.62
C LEU A 281 18.81 -6.57 11.28
N PRO A 282 18.91 -5.82 10.17
CA PRO A 282 20.16 -5.17 9.81
C PRO A 282 20.63 -4.20 10.89
N ALA A 283 21.94 -4.13 11.12
CA ALA A 283 22.57 -3.30 12.15
C ALA A 283 22.06 -1.85 12.15
N ARG A 284 21.88 -1.25 10.97
CA ARG A 284 21.42 0.13 10.80
C ARG A 284 20.00 0.40 11.31
N PHE A 285 19.19 -0.64 11.49
CA PHE A 285 17.83 -0.56 12.02
C PHE A 285 17.70 -1.19 13.41
N ASN A 286 18.80 -1.76 13.92
CA ASN A 286 18.81 -2.46 15.19
C ASN A 286 18.74 -1.47 16.35
N ALA A 287 17.60 -1.43 17.03
CA ALA A 287 17.42 -0.64 18.25
C ALA A 287 17.73 -1.43 19.54
N PHE A 288 17.98 -2.74 19.44
CA PHE A 288 17.93 -3.68 20.57
C PHE A 288 19.28 -3.97 21.23
N THR A 289 20.41 -3.58 20.64
CA THR A 289 21.74 -3.85 21.19
C THR A 289 22.66 -2.63 21.10
N ASP A 290 23.64 -2.57 21.99
CA ASP A 290 24.75 -1.61 21.93
C ASP A 290 25.81 -2.03 20.86
N GLU A 291 25.57 -3.13 20.15
CA GLU A 291 26.49 -3.69 19.15
C GLU A 291 26.07 -3.23 17.75
N GLU A 292 27.00 -2.66 16.98
CA GLU A 292 26.82 -2.23 15.59
C GLU A 292 26.75 -3.42 14.62
N GLY A 293 25.90 -4.41 14.91
CA GLY A 293 25.82 -5.67 14.18
C GLY A 293 24.40 -6.08 13.84
N ASP A 294 24.32 -6.91 12.80
CA ASP A 294 23.10 -7.59 12.41
C ASP A 294 22.63 -8.54 13.52
N VAL A 295 21.33 -8.58 13.78
CA VAL A 295 20.75 -9.39 14.85
C VAL A 295 19.71 -10.35 14.29
N LEU A 296 19.80 -11.63 14.66
CA LEU A 296 18.77 -12.60 14.34
C LEU A 296 17.53 -12.38 15.20
N MET A 297 16.35 -12.41 14.57
CA MET A 297 15.08 -12.32 15.30
C MET A 297 14.93 -13.43 16.35
N SER A 298 15.42 -14.63 16.04
CA SER A 298 15.48 -15.76 16.99
C SER A 298 16.32 -15.46 18.24
N ASP A 299 17.45 -14.75 18.09
CA ASP A 299 18.31 -14.37 19.21
C ASP A 299 17.66 -13.27 20.06
N LEU A 300 16.92 -12.31 19.47
CA LEU A 300 16.13 -11.32 20.22
C LEU A 300 15.08 -12.01 21.12
N LEU A 301 14.37 -12.99 20.56
CA LEU A 301 13.31 -13.69 21.27
C LEU A 301 13.86 -14.67 22.33
N THR A 302 15.01 -15.31 22.09
CA THR A 302 15.56 -16.33 23.00
C THR A 302 16.60 -15.82 23.97
N ARG A 303 17.61 -15.06 23.51
CA ARG A 303 18.74 -14.61 24.33
C ARG A 303 18.42 -13.33 25.07
N HIS A 304 17.75 -12.41 24.40
CA HIS A 304 17.39 -11.11 24.97
C HIS A 304 16.02 -11.13 25.66
N GLY A 305 15.23 -12.20 25.49
CA GLY A 305 13.98 -12.43 26.20
C GLY A 305 12.83 -11.53 25.75
N TYR A 306 12.91 -10.97 24.53
CA TYR A 306 11.82 -10.17 23.99
C TYR A 306 10.61 -11.07 23.71
N SER A 307 9.41 -10.52 23.94
CA SER A 307 8.14 -11.19 23.67
C SER A 307 7.39 -10.45 22.56
N LEU A 308 6.74 -11.20 21.68
CA LEU A 308 5.79 -10.66 20.72
C LEU A 308 4.40 -10.62 21.37
N LEU A 309 3.69 -9.52 21.16
CA LEU A 309 2.31 -9.36 21.61
C LEU A 309 1.45 -8.89 20.45
N ASP A 310 0.26 -9.48 20.33
CA ASP A 310 -0.77 -8.97 19.42
C ASP A 310 -1.13 -7.53 19.80
N ASN A 311 -1.41 -6.72 18.79
CA ASN A 311 -2.02 -5.42 18.97
C ASN A 311 -3.38 -5.51 19.66
N GLN A 312 -3.94 -4.36 20.02
CA GLN A 312 -5.32 -4.33 20.50
C GLN A 312 -6.28 -4.78 19.39
N PRO A 313 -7.18 -5.72 19.68
CA PRO A 313 -8.19 -6.16 18.72
C PRO A 313 -8.96 -4.99 18.15
N ARG A 314 -9.10 -4.96 16.83
CA ARG A 314 -9.86 -3.93 16.15
C ARG A 314 -11.32 -4.34 16.04
N GLU A 315 -12.21 -3.43 16.45
CA GLU A 315 -13.61 -3.48 16.03
C GLU A 315 -13.63 -3.11 14.55
N SER A 316 -13.81 -4.11 13.70
CA SER A 316 -13.83 -3.90 12.25
C SER A 316 -15.20 -3.41 11.78
N ALA A 317 -15.25 -2.91 10.55
CA ALA A 317 -16.48 -2.68 9.82
C ALA A 317 -17.09 -3.98 9.25
N CYS A 318 -16.57 -5.17 9.61
CA CYS A 318 -17.21 -6.42 9.19
C CYS A 318 -18.66 -6.41 9.68
N GLU A 319 -19.60 -6.69 8.77
CA GLU A 319 -21.05 -6.56 9.02
C GLU A 319 -21.55 -7.39 10.22
N ASP A 320 -20.76 -8.36 10.68
CA ASP A 320 -21.04 -9.26 11.80
C ASP A 320 -20.36 -8.88 13.14
N GLY A 321 -19.63 -7.76 13.18
CA GLY A 321 -18.96 -7.27 14.40
C GLY A 321 -17.79 -8.14 14.86
N ARG A 322 -17.19 -8.92 13.95
CA ARG A 322 -15.96 -9.68 14.26
C ARG A 322 -14.80 -8.75 14.60
N MET A 323 -14.02 -9.19 15.59
CA MET A 323 -12.78 -8.55 15.98
C MET A 323 -11.64 -9.10 15.14
N LEU A 324 -10.87 -8.22 14.51
CA LEU A 324 -9.68 -8.57 13.76
C LEU A 324 -8.47 -8.43 14.69
N VAL A 325 -7.59 -9.44 14.69
CA VAL A 325 -6.40 -9.51 15.53
C VAL A 325 -5.28 -10.17 14.75
N GLY A 326 -4.07 -9.66 14.93
CA GLY A 326 -2.85 -10.24 14.37
C GLY A 326 -2.35 -9.44 13.18
N MET A 327 -1.20 -9.84 12.67
CA MET A 327 -0.50 -9.15 11.60
C MET A 327 -0.98 -9.69 10.24
N PRO A 328 -1.46 -8.83 9.32
CA PRO A 328 -1.71 -9.23 7.95
C PRO A 328 -0.45 -9.80 7.28
N LEU A 329 -0.59 -10.91 6.56
CA LEU A 329 0.52 -11.54 5.84
C LEU A 329 0.16 -11.86 4.39
N PRO A 330 1.05 -11.57 3.42
CA PRO A 330 0.87 -11.97 2.03
C PRO A 330 0.54 -13.45 1.87
N ASP A 331 1.28 -14.35 2.52
CA ASP A 331 1.05 -15.80 2.46
C ASP A 331 -0.33 -16.21 2.99
N LYS A 332 -0.84 -15.50 4.01
CA LYS A 332 -2.18 -15.77 4.57
C LYS A 332 -3.27 -15.29 3.63
N VAL A 333 -3.10 -14.11 3.03
CA VAL A 333 -4.00 -13.60 1.99
C VAL A 333 -4.01 -14.54 0.80
N PHE A 334 -2.84 -14.98 0.33
CA PHE A 334 -2.70 -15.89 -0.80
C PHE A 334 -3.43 -17.22 -0.60
N ASN A 335 -3.41 -17.76 0.61
CA ASN A 335 -4.06 -19.02 0.98
C ASN A 335 -5.48 -18.83 1.53
N SER A 336 -5.98 -17.59 1.56
CA SER A 336 -7.32 -17.30 2.08
C SER A 336 -8.39 -17.80 1.11
N PRO A 337 -9.50 -18.41 1.58
CA PRO A 337 -10.63 -18.78 0.74
C PRO A 337 -11.28 -17.56 0.10
N SER A 338 -11.07 -16.35 0.64
CA SER A 338 -11.52 -15.08 0.07
C SER A 338 -10.82 -14.73 -1.25
N VAL A 339 -9.79 -15.48 -1.62
CA VAL A 339 -8.96 -15.29 -2.81
C VAL A 339 -9.00 -16.57 -3.67
N TYR A 340 -9.70 -16.56 -4.82
CA TYR A 340 -9.57 -17.60 -5.87
C TYR A 340 -10.07 -17.15 -7.25
#